data_AF-X1JRW0-F1
#
_entry.id   AF-X1JRW0-F1
#
_cell.length_a   1.000
_cell.length_b   1.000
_cell.length_c   1.000
_cell.angle_alpha   90.00
_cell.angle_beta   90.00
_cell.angle_gamma   90.00
#
_symmetry.space_group_name_H-M   'P 1'
#
loop_
_entity.id
_entity.type
_entity.pdbx_description
1 polymer ?
#
loop_
_entity_poly.entity_id
_entity_poly.type
_entity_poly.pdbx_seq_one_letter_code
_entity_poly.pdbx_strand_id
1 'polypeptide(L)'
;MKIQVLGAHNCESQNTKPTSLLIDDVLMIDAGALTSSLSFEAQLKIKAILLTHQHYDHIRDIPAIGMNARFHETTVNVYSTQAVYDALATHLLNGTIYPHFLEKPEGNPIIKFTVIEPNK
;
A
#
# COMPACT_ATOMS: atom_id res chain seq x y z
N MET A 1 -11.89 -17.89 -4.49
CA MET A 1 -11.54 -16.82 -3.55
C MET A 1 -10.77 -17.43 -2.39
N LYS A 2 -9.47 -17.20 -2.35
CA LYS A 2 -8.52 -17.56 -1.30
C LYS A 2 -8.16 -16.27 -0.56
N ILE A 3 -8.22 -16.29 0.77
CA ILE A 3 -7.82 -15.16 1.62
C ILE A 3 -6.66 -15.62 2.48
N GLN A 4 -5.54 -14.90 2.41
CA GLN A 4 -4.40 -15.08 3.28
C GLN A 4 -4.31 -13.90 4.25
N VAL A 5 -4.29 -14.20 5.55
CA VAL A 5 -4.09 -13.21 6.61
C VAL A 5 -2.59 -13.05 6.82
N LEU A 6 -2.02 -11.93 6.39
CA LEU A 6 -0.60 -11.61 6.60
C LEU A 6 -0.38 -10.93 7.96
N GLY A 7 -1.38 -10.15 8.39
CA GLY A 7 -1.49 -9.57 9.72
C GLY A 7 -2.92 -9.16 10.04
N ALA A 8 -3.26 -9.15 11.33
CA ALA A 8 -4.60 -8.87 11.87
C ALA A 8 -4.50 -8.35 13.32
N HIS A 9 -3.47 -7.54 13.61
CA HIS A 9 -3.19 -7.02 14.95
C HIS A 9 -3.01 -5.51 14.90
N ASN A 10 -3.35 -4.81 15.97
CA ASN A 10 -3.02 -3.39 16.13
C ASN A 10 -1.59 -3.17 16.63
N CYS A 11 -0.96 -4.22 17.18
CA CYS A 11 0.38 -4.18 17.75
C CYS A 11 1.33 -5.05 16.94
N GLU A 12 2.57 -4.58 16.79
CA GLU A 12 3.63 -5.32 16.11
C GLU A 12 4.61 -5.94 17.11
N SER A 13 5.06 -7.15 16.78
CA SER A 13 6.16 -7.84 17.43
C SER A 13 6.86 -8.70 16.38
N GLN A 14 7.84 -9.51 16.78
CA GLN A 14 8.45 -10.49 15.88
C GLN A 14 7.42 -11.45 15.25
N ASN A 15 6.31 -11.74 15.96
CA ASN A 15 5.33 -12.74 15.56
C ASN A 15 3.92 -12.17 15.32
N THR A 16 3.71 -10.87 15.52
CA THR A 16 2.44 -10.19 15.26
C THR A 16 2.66 -9.06 14.29
N LYS A 17 1.77 -8.92 13.31
CA LYS A 17 1.89 -7.93 12.23
C LYS A 17 0.63 -7.07 12.11
N PRO A 18 0.79 -5.78 11.76
CA PRO A 18 -0.32 -4.90 11.39
C PRO A 18 -1.21 -5.44 10.26
N THR A 19 -2.42 -4.91 10.15
CA THR A 19 -3.46 -5.43 9.26
C THR A 19 -3.01 -5.46 7.80
N SER A 20 -3.10 -6.64 7.19
CA SER A 20 -2.81 -6.88 5.77
C SER A 20 -3.41 -8.21 5.34
N LEU A 21 -4.36 -8.16 4.40
CA LEU A 21 -5.01 -9.35 3.84
C LEU A 21 -4.71 -9.45 2.35
N LEU A 22 -4.31 -10.64 1.89
CA LEU A 22 -4.06 -10.91 0.47
C LEU A 22 -5.16 -11.82 -0.09
N ILE A 23 -5.84 -11.37 -1.12
CA ILE A 23 -6.92 -12.08 -1.80
C ILE A 23 -6.44 -12.56 -3.16
N ASP A 24 -6.59 -13.86 -3.41
CA ASP A 24 -6.24 -14.55 -4.66
C ASP A 24 -4.82 -14.21 -5.18
N ASP A 25 -3.90 -13.96 -4.24
CA ASP A 25 -2.49 -13.62 -4.49
C ASP A 25 -2.26 -12.33 -5.33
N VAL A 26 -3.29 -11.48 -5.50
CA VAL A 26 -3.23 -10.30 -6.38
C VAL A 26 -3.85 -9.02 -5.79
N LEU A 27 -4.73 -9.12 -4.80
CA LEU A 27 -5.42 -7.97 -4.21
C LEU A 27 -5.08 -7.84 -2.73
N MET A 28 -4.56 -6.69 -2.33
CA MET A 28 -4.31 -6.38 -0.92
C MET A 28 -5.46 -5.58 -0.31
N ILE A 29 -5.86 -5.94 0.91
CA ILE A 29 -6.67 -5.10 1.81
C ILE A 29 -5.78 -4.65 2.95
N ASP A 30 -5.59 -3.34 3.04
CA ASP A 30 -4.60 -2.65 3.85
C ASP A 30 -3.14 -3.08 3.56
N ALA A 31 -2.22 -2.20 3.93
CA ALA A 31 -0.79 -2.36 3.71
C ALA A 31 -0.02 -2.10 5.01
N GLY A 32 -0.51 -2.62 6.13
CA GLY A 32 0.19 -2.56 7.40
C GLY A 32 1.49 -3.35 7.44
N ALA A 33 1.57 -4.50 6.76
CA ALA A 33 2.71 -5.40 6.81
C ALA A 33 2.95 -6.16 5.50
N LEU A 34 2.48 -5.61 4.38
CA LEU A 34 2.58 -6.18 3.05
C LEU A 34 4.02 -6.59 2.70
N THR A 35 4.97 -5.66 2.82
CA THR A 35 6.34 -5.83 2.33
C THR A 35 7.17 -6.76 3.21
N SER A 36 6.92 -6.77 4.51
CA SER A 36 7.57 -7.69 5.45
C SER A 36 7.00 -9.11 5.41
N SER A 37 5.81 -9.30 4.84
CA SER A 37 5.11 -10.59 4.81
C SER A 37 5.22 -11.33 3.48
N LEU A 38 5.59 -10.62 2.40
CA LEU A 38 5.64 -11.16 1.04
C LEU A 38 7.05 -11.05 0.46
N SER A 39 7.48 -12.07 -0.28
CA SER A 39 8.68 -11.97 -1.11
C SER A 39 8.50 -10.90 -2.19
N PHE A 40 9.59 -10.36 -2.75
CA PHE A 40 9.49 -9.41 -3.88
C PHE A 40 8.72 -10.00 -5.06
N GLU A 41 8.90 -11.28 -5.38
CA GLU A 41 8.13 -11.94 -6.45
C GLU A 41 6.62 -11.92 -6.18
N ALA A 42 6.20 -12.15 -4.94
CA ALA A 42 4.79 -12.07 -4.56
C ALA A 42 4.29 -10.62 -4.57
N GLN A 43 5.10 -9.66 -4.12
CA GLN A 43 4.78 -8.23 -4.18
C GLN A 43 4.52 -7.76 -5.62
N LEU A 44 5.29 -8.26 -6.60
CA LEU A 44 5.12 -7.91 -8.02
C LEU A 44 3.85 -8.50 -8.67
N LYS A 45 3.21 -9.49 -8.03
CA LYS A 45 1.93 -10.05 -8.49
C LYS A 45 0.74 -9.20 -8.05
N ILE A 46 0.93 -8.31 -7.07
CA ILE A 46 -0.12 -7.44 -6.56
C ILE A 46 -0.57 -6.48 -7.67
N LYS A 47 -1.85 -6.54 -7.99
CA LYS A 47 -2.49 -5.69 -9.01
C LYS A 47 -3.12 -4.44 -8.41
N ALA A 48 -3.59 -4.53 -7.17
CA ALA A 48 -4.27 -3.46 -6.47
C ALA A 48 -4.11 -3.55 -4.96
N ILE A 49 -4.09 -2.40 -4.30
CA ILE A 49 -4.14 -2.25 -2.85
C ILE A 49 -5.36 -1.40 -2.50
N LEU A 50 -6.29 -1.95 -1.73
CA LEU A 50 -7.40 -1.22 -1.15
C LEU A 50 -7.03 -0.82 0.29
N LEU A 51 -7.03 0.48 0.58
CA LEU A 51 -6.78 0.97 1.93
C LEU A 51 -8.10 1.35 2.59
N THR A 52 -8.31 0.93 3.83
CA THR A 52 -9.55 1.20 4.56
C THR A 52 -9.57 2.62 5.13
N HIS A 53 -8.50 3.06 5.79
CA HIS A 53 -8.36 4.37 6.41
C HIS A 53 -6.89 4.73 6.64
N GLN A 54 -6.63 5.98 7.06
CA GLN A 54 -5.31 6.60 7.08
C GLN A 54 -4.45 6.32 8.32
N HIS A 55 -4.89 5.44 9.23
CA HIS A 55 -4.05 5.10 10.37
C HIS A 55 -2.76 4.40 9.90
N TYR A 56 -1.66 4.70 10.58
CA TYR A 56 -0.33 4.32 10.15
C TYR A 56 -0.19 2.80 9.98
N ASP A 57 -0.72 2.02 10.92
CA ASP A 57 -0.70 0.55 10.89
C ASP A 57 -1.52 -0.08 9.75
N HIS A 58 -2.29 0.71 8.98
CA HIS A 58 -2.99 0.26 7.78
C HIS A 58 -2.32 0.73 6.48
N ILE A 59 -1.50 1.80 6.53
CA ILE A 59 -0.88 2.39 5.33
C ILE A 59 0.66 2.32 5.34
N ARG A 60 1.25 1.78 6.40
CA ARG A 60 2.69 1.82 6.70
C ARG A 60 3.56 1.45 5.53
N ASP A 61 3.22 0.37 4.82
CA ASP A 61 4.09 -0.19 3.81
C ASP A 61 3.87 0.43 2.42
N ILE A 62 2.97 1.41 2.27
CA ILE A 62 2.75 2.13 1.00
C ILE A 62 4.04 2.80 0.47
N PRO A 63 4.82 3.53 1.28
CA PRO A 63 6.15 3.99 0.87
C PRO A 63 7.07 2.85 0.41
N ALA A 64 7.19 1.79 1.22
CA ALA A 64 8.11 0.68 0.96
C ALA A 64 7.76 -0.10 -0.33
N ILE A 65 6.48 -0.42 -0.56
CA ILE A 65 6.05 -1.08 -1.80
C ILE A 65 6.26 -0.17 -3.01
N GLY A 66 6.08 1.14 -2.85
CA GLY A 66 6.43 2.11 -3.89
C GLY A 66 7.92 2.06 -4.26
N MET A 67 8.81 1.95 -3.28
CA MET A 67 10.24 1.86 -3.56
C MET A 67 10.61 0.55 -4.27
N ASN A 68 10.01 -0.56 -3.83
CA ASN A 68 10.20 -1.85 -4.50
C ASN A 68 9.70 -1.78 -5.95
N ALA A 69 8.54 -1.18 -6.19
CA ALA A 69 8.02 -0.96 -7.54
C ALA A 69 8.97 -0.08 -8.37
N ARG A 70 9.55 0.97 -7.79
CA ARG A 70 10.55 1.82 -8.46
C ARG A 70 11.79 1.03 -8.90
N PHE A 71 12.31 0.12 -8.08
CA PHE A 71 13.47 -0.72 -8.43
C PHE A 71 13.14 -1.80 -9.46
N HIS A 72 11.89 -2.27 -9.49
CA HIS A 72 11.42 -3.26 -10.44
C HIS A 72 10.75 -2.65 -11.69
N GLU A 73 10.79 -1.33 -11.83
CA GLU A 73 10.21 -0.58 -12.95
C GLU A 73 8.71 -0.87 -13.16
N THR A 74 7.98 -1.08 -12.06
CA THR A 74 6.53 -1.29 -12.04
C THR A 74 5.80 -0.12 -11.36
N THR A 75 4.46 -0.15 -11.43
CA THR A 75 3.59 0.80 -10.75
C THR A 75 2.64 0.07 -9.81
N VAL A 76 2.32 0.69 -8.67
CA VAL A 76 1.36 0.16 -7.69
C VAL A 76 0.04 0.91 -7.84
N ASN A 77 -1.07 0.18 -8.02
CA ASN A 77 -2.39 0.79 -8.01
C ASN A 77 -2.96 0.77 -6.59
N VAL A 78 -3.31 1.94 -6.08
CA VAL A 78 -3.88 2.12 -4.74
C VAL A 78 -5.27 2.73 -4.88
N TYR A 79 -6.21 2.22 -4.10
CA TYR A 79 -7.61 2.62 -4.11
C TYR A 79 -8.05 2.92 -2.68
N SER A 80 -8.54 4.13 -2.43
CA SER A 80 -9.11 4.50 -1.13
C SER A 80 -9.83 5.84 -1.19
N THR A 81 -10.30 6.34 -0.06
CA THR A 81 -10.97 7.63 0.06
C THR A 81 -10.01 8.81 -0.09
N GLN A 82 -10.55 10.01 -0.31
CA GLN A 82 -9.77 11.25 -0.36
C GLN A 82 -8.96 11.49 0.93
N ALA A 83 -9.51 11.15 2.09
CA ALA A 83 -8.82 11.31 3.38
C ALA A 83 -7.52 10.49 3.46
N VAL A 84 -7.50 9.30 2.86
CA VAL A 84 -6.29 8.46 2.79
C VAL A 84 -5.29 9.03 1.81
N TYR A 85 -5.74 9.53 0.65
CA TYR A 85 -4.87 10.23 -0.30
C TYR A 85 -4.17 11.42 0.37
N ASP A 86 -4.93 12.29 1.03
CA ASP A 86 -4.43 13.52 1.65
C ASP A 86 -3.40 13.19 2.74
N ALA A 87 -3.67 12.18 3.57
CA ALA A 87 -2.73 11.73 4.59
C ALA A 87 -1.42 11.19 4.00
N LEU A 88 -1.51 10.35 2.95
CA LEU A 88 -0.34 9.82 2.26
C LEU A 88 0.47 10.94 1.60
N ALA A 89 -0.17 11.81 0.83
CA ALA A 89 0.48 12.90 0.10
C ALA A 89 1.13 13.91 1.05
N THR A 90 0.46 14.26 2.15
CA THR A 90 0.93 15.29 3.08
C THR A 90 2.04 14.78 4.00
N HIS A 91 1.92 13.54 4.50
CA HIS A 91 2.74 13.08 5.63
C HIS A 91 3.75 12.00 5.28
N LEU A 92 3.53 11.20 4.24
CA LEU A 92 4.41 10.08 3.91
C LEU A 92 5.13 10.26 2.57
N LEU A 93 4.42 10.62 1.51
CA LEU A 93 4.93 10.71 0.13
C LEU A 93 5.18 12.16 -0.30
N ASN A 94 5.79 12.95 0.58
CA ASN A 94 5.88 14.41 0.50
C ASN A 94 7.27 14.93 0.11
N GLY A 95 8.18 14.06 -0.33
CA GLY A 95 9.57 14.41 -0.69
C GLY A 95 10.51 14.65 0.48
N THR A 96 9.97 14.76 1.71
CA THR A 96 10.77 14.92 2.94
C THR A 96 10.90 13.59 3.67
N ILE A 97 9.78 12.91 3.94
CA ILE A 97 9.76 11.59 4.60
C ILE A 97 10.07 10.49 3.59
N TYR A 98 9.43 10.55 2.42
CA TYR A 98 9.62 9.61 1.32
C TYR A 98 9.44 10.31 -0.03
N PRO A 99 9.96 9.78 -1.15
CA PRO A 99 9.79 10.39 -2.45
C PRO A 99 8.32 10.64 -2.83
N HIS A 100 8.09 11.63 -3.70
CA HIS A 100 6.79 11.99 -4.25
C HIS A 100 6.22 10.94 -5.21
N PHE A 101 5.99 9.70 -4.74
CA PHE A 101 5.56 8.60 -5.60
C PHE A 101 4.15 8.72 -6.17
N LEU A 102 3.32 9.62 -5.63
CA LEU A 102 2.03 9.98 -6.21
C LEU A 102 2.17 10.85 -7.47
N GLU A 103 3.32 11.51 -7.64
CA GLU A 103 3.55 12.50 -8.71
C GLU A 103 4.72 12.13 -9.62
N LYS A 104 5.68 11.35 -9.11
CA LYS A 104 6.95 11.05 -9.78
C LYS A 104 7.06 9.55 -10.12
N PRO A 105 7.64 9.23 -11.30
CA PRO A 105 7.98 10.16 -12.37
C PRO A 105 6.73 10.78 -13.01
N GLU A 106 6.89 11.98 -13.58
CA GLU A 106 5.78 12.71 -14.21
C GLU A 106 5.19 11.90 -15.38
N GLY A 107 3.86 11.85 -15.48
CA GLY A 107 3.13 11.06 -16.48
C GLY A 107 2.96 9.58 -16.16
N ASN A 108 3.82 8.98 -15.32
CA ASN A 108 3.66 7.59 -14.88
C ASN A 108 4.12 7.43 -13.41
N PRO A 109 3.35 7.98 -12.45
CA PRO A 109 3.73 7.94 -11.05
C PRO A 109 3.87 6.49 -10.55
N ILE A 110 4.81 6.29 -9.62
CA ILE A 110 5.07 4.97 -9.02
C ILE A 110 3.81 4.44 -8.31
N ILE A 111 3.07 5.30 -7.64
CA ILE A 111 1.78 4.98 -7.02
C ILE A 111 0.68 5.68 -7.81
N LYS A 112 -0.15 4.88 -8.49
CA LYS A 112 -1.37 5.34 -9.16
C LYS A 112 -2.51 5.25 -8.17
N PHE A 113 -2.85 6.39 -7.57
CA PHE A 113 -3.92 6.45 -6.59
C PHE A 113 -5.25 6.78 -7.27
N THR A 114 -6.26 5.94 -7.04
CA THR A 114 -7.65 6.17 -7.47
C THR A 114 -8.50 6.44 -6.25
N VAL A 115 -9.07 7.63 -6.18
CA VAL A 115 -10.02 7.97 -5.12
C VAL A 115 -11.34 7.24 -5.38
N ILE A 116 -11.86 6.54 -4.37
CA ILE A 116 -13.17 5.90 -4.37
C ILE A 116 -14.12 6.64 -3.44
N GLU A 117 -15.35 6.83 -3.89
CA GLU A 117 -16.41 7.43 -3.09
C GLU A 117 -17.25 6.34 -2.42
N PRO A 118 -17.43 6.38 -1.10
CA PRO A 118 -18.31 5.44 -0.43
C PRO A 118 -19.75 5.54 -0.97
N ASN A 119 -20.33 4.39 -1.29
CA ASN A 119 -21.74 4.25 -1.72
C ASN A 119 -22.09 4.91 -3.08
N LYS A 120 -21.11 5.06 -3.98
CA LYS A 120 -21.35 5.45 -5.39
C LYS A 120 -20.63 4.49 -6.32
#